data_AF-A0A2L0R439-F1
#
_entry.id   AF-A0A2L0R439-F1
#
_cell.length_a   1.000
_cell.length_b   1.000
_cell.length_c   1.000
_cell.angle_alpha   90.00
_cell.angle_beta   90.00
_cell.angle_gamma   90.00
#
_symmetry.space_group_name_H-M   'P 1'
#
loop_
_entity.id
_entity.type
_entity.pdbx_description
1 polymer ?
#
loop_
_entity_poly.entity_id
_entity_poly.type
_entity_poly.pdbx_seq_one_letter_code
_entity_poly.pdbx_strand_id
1 'polypeptide(L)'
;MNHGRNGRSGSFGDTVAMDLASGRAVELAELYALDAVTDEERRAIEQYISAAPAAERTAFFDRVRQARETLARTFRVEEEPPANLFDRIVAQLPAQGSQPEEDAPAAAAGPAATPAGDELAKARQRRAERRRPSGSRRWLAGVAAAAAIALGGVGVGSYLADQNDPVNQVVRAGDLREASVDVAGGGTATLLISSSEDAAVVKMNGVPAPPAGKVYQMWLIPKDGSAPVSQGLMDEEALSKPAVVEGISSAAALGITVEPVGGSKSPTLPTVAAARLGA
;
A
#
# COMPACT_ATOMS: atom_id res chain seq x y z
N MET A 1 28.75 25.69 37.89
CA MET A 1 28.38 24.31 37.52
C MET A 1 27.77 24.34 36.13
N ASN A 2 28.46 23.78 35.13
CA ASN A 2 28.04 23.75 33.75
C ASN A 2 27.54 22.32 33.46
N HIS A 3 26.22 22.10 33.41
CA HIS A 3 25.68 20.79 33.05
C HIS A 3 25.40 20.75 31.55
N GLY A 4 26.30 20.08 30.84
CA GLY A 4 26.17 19.74 29.43
C GLY A 4 24.94 18.89 29.19
N ARG A 5 24.03 19.42 28.37
CA ARG A 5 22.88 18.71 27.83
C ARG A 5 23.37 17.90 26.63
N ASN A 6 23.86 16.68 26.86
CA ASN A 6 24.17 15.75 25.78
C ASN A 6 22.87 15.30 25.11
N GLY A 7 22.56 15.92 23.97
CA GLY A 7 21.57 15.42 23.04
C GLY A 7 22.06 14.11 22.42
N ARG A 8 21.37 13.00 22.72
CA ARG A 8 21.40 11.83 21.85
C ARG A 8 20.28 12.02 20.83
N SER A 9 20.61 12.53 19.65
CA SER A 9 19.80 12.26 18.47
C SER A 9 20.02 10.79 18.13
N GLY A 10 19.08 9.91 18.44
CA GLY A 10 19.05 8.59 17.81
C GLY A 10 18.89 8.84 16.32
N SER A 11 19.93 8.59 15.53
CA SER A 11 19.83 8.77 14.09
C SER A 11 18.97 7.65 13.53
N PHE A 12 18.04 7.98 12.63
CA PHE A 12 17.21 6.98 11.95
C PHE A 12 18.03 5.93 11.18
N GLY A 13 19.31 6.23 10.86
CA GLY A 13 20.22 5.28 10.24
C GLY A 13 20.77 4.21 11.17
N ASP A 14 20.91 4.51 12.47
CA ASP A 14 21.32 3.51 13.45
C ASP A 14 20.24 2.43 13.60
N THR A 15 18.96 2.79 13.47
CA THR A 15 17.84 1.85 13.54
C THR A 15 17.79 0.91 12.33
N VAL A 16 17.95 1.41 11.10
CA VAL A 16 17.94 0.56 9.89
C VAL A 16 19.07 -0.47 9.93
N ALA A 17 20.29 -0.05 10.26
CA ALA A 17 21.43 -0.96 10.35
C ALA A 17 21.24 -2.00 11.46
N MET A 18 20.68 -1.62 12.62
CA MET A 18 20.37 -2.56 13.71
C MET A 18 19.26 -3.54 13.35
N ASP A 19 18.23 -3.11 12.62
CA ASP A 19 17.13 -3.96 12.18
C ASP A 19 17.62 -4.99 11.15
N LEU A 20 18.45 -4.59 10.19
CA LEU A 20 19.11 -5.52 9.27
C LEU A 20 20.01 -6.52 10.01
N ALA A 21 20.83 -6.05 10.95
CA ALA A 21 21.70 -6.92 11.75
C ALA A 21 20.92 -7.92 12.63
N SER A 22 19.67 -7.59 12.97
CA SER A 22 18.78 -8.43 13.77
C SER A 22 17.84 -9.31 12.94
N GLY A 23 17.96 -9.30 11.61
CA GLY A 23 17.07 -10.06 10.72
C GLY A 23 15.64 -9.52 10.61
N ARG A 24 15.44 -8.23 10.92
CA ARG A 24 14.13 -7.54 10.84
C ARG A 24 13.96 -6.78 9.53
N ALA A 25 14.59 -7.23 8.44
CA ALA A 25 14.54 -6.53 7.16
C ALA A 25 13.11 -6.38 6.62
N VAL A 26 12.23 -7.34 6.92
CA VAL A 26 10.81 -7.31 6.53
C VAL A 26 10.04 -6.14 7.18
N GLU A 27 10.47 -5.65 8.34
CA GLU A 27 9.86 -4.50 9.03
C GLU A 27 10.25 -3.15 8.39
N LEU A 28 11.27 -3.15 7.54
CA LEU A 28 11.72 -1.98 6.80
C LEU A 28 11.01 -1.82 5.44
N ALA A 29 10.18 -2.79 5.06
CA ALA A 29 9.54 -2.85 3.74
C ALA A 29 8.72 -1.60 3.44
N GLU A 30 8.03 -1.07 4.44
CA GLU A 30 7.17 0.08 4.29
C GLU A 30 7.96 1.38 4.15
N LEU A 31 8.99 1.58 4.97
CA LEU A 31 9.91 2.72 4.84
C LEU A 31 10.58 2.70 3.47
N TYR A 32 11.00 1.51 3.02
CA TYR A 32 11.55 1.30 1.69
C TYR A 32 10.55 1.61 0.57
N ALA A 33 9.29 1.18 0.74
CA ALA A 33 8.22 1.34 -0.24
C ALA A 33 7.82 2.82 -0.44
N LEU A 34 7.78 3.58 0.66
CA LEU A 34 7.42 5.00 0.72
C LEU A 34 8.59 5.94 0.37
N ASP A 35 9.75 5.40 0.00
CA ASP A 35 10.98 6.16 -0.24
C ASP A 35 11.41 7.01 0.97
N ALA A 36 11.10 6.52 2.18
CA ALA A 36 11.42 7.15 3.46
C ALA A 36 12.78 6.69 4.02
N VAL A 37 13.63 6.15 3.15
CA VAL A 37 15.00 5.71 3.45
C VAL A 37 15.99 6.51 2.60
N THR A 38 17.17 6.78 3.15
CA THR A 38 18.26 7.39 2.40
C THR A 38 18.78 6.44 1.31
N ASP A 39 19.49 7.00 0.32
CA ASP A 39 20.14 6.20 -0.73
C ASP A 39 21.10 5.13 -0.18
N GLU A 40 21.75 5.39 0.95
CA GLU A 40 22.69 4.47 1.56
C GLU A 40 21.97 3.32 2.28
N GLU A 41 20.94 3.63 3.07
CA GLU A 41 20.06 2.64 3.70
C GLU A 41 19.36 1.78 2.65
N ARG A 42 18.89 2.38 1.56
CA ARG A 42 18.30 1.68 0.42
C ARG A 42 19.24 0.62 -0.13
N ARG A 43 20.52 0.98 -0.38
CA ARG A 43 21.54 0.02 -0.85
C ARG A 43 21.79 -1.09 0.16
N ALA A 44 21.85 -0.75 1.46
CA ALA A 44 22.06 -1.73 2.51
C ALA A 44 20.90 -2.75 2.59
N ILE A 45 19.65 -2.27 2.51
CA ILE A 45 18.44 -3.11 2.45
C ILE A 45 18.45 -4.00 1.20
N GLU A 46 18.74 -3.43 0.03
CA GLU A 46 18.82 -4.17 -1.24
C GLU A 46 19.88 -5.27 -1.20
N GLN A 47 21.07 -4.95 -0.66
CA GLN A 47 22.15 -5.92 -0.49
C GLN A 47 21.75 -7.05 0.46
N TYR A 48 21.17 -6.73 1.61
CA TYR A 48 20.69 -7.73 2.57
C TYR A 48 19.62 -8.65 1.94
N ILE A 49 18.56 -8.07 1.35
CA ILE A 49 17.44 -8.83 0.77
C ILE A 49 17.89 -9.70 -0.43
N SER A 50 18.92 -9.29 -1.17
CA SER A 50 19.50 -10.08 -2.26
C SER A 50 20.16 -11.39 -1.77
N ALA A 51 20.69 -11.38 -0.54
CA ALA A 51 21.34 -12.53 0.09
C ALA A 51 20.40 -13.30 1.05
N ALA A 52 19.27 -12.72 1.44
CA ALA A 52 18.32 -13.31 2.37
C ALA A 52 17.66 -14.61 1.81
N PRO A 53 17.19 -15.52 2.69
CA PRO A 53 16.40 -16.69 2.31
C PRO A 53 15.17 -16.31 1.46
N ALA A 54 14.75 -17.22 0.58
CA ALA A 54 13.64 -16.97 -0.35
C ALA A 54 12.34 -16.55 0.35
N ALA A 55 12.01 -17.16 1.50
CA ALA A 55 10.81 -16.81 2.26
C ALA A 55 10.83 -15.36 2.77
N GLU A 56 11.97 -14.90 3.28
CA GLU A 56 12.14 -13.53 3.78
C GLU A 56 12.10 -12.52 2.64
N ARG A 57 12.78 -12.84 1.53
CA ARG A 57 12.77 -12.00 0.32
C ARG A 57 11.35 -11.83 -0.24
N THR A 58 10.59 -12.92 -0.35
CA THR A 58 9.19 -12.87 -0.79
C THR A 58 8.35 -12.05 0.16
N ALA A 59 8.45 -12.28 1.48
CA ALA A 59 7.70 -11.52 2.48
C ALA A 59 8.00 -10.01 2.42
N PHE A 60 9.27 -9.63 2.24
CA PHE A 60 9.67 -8.23 2.06
C PHE A 60 9.01 -7.62 0.81
N PHE A 61 9.16 -8.24 -0.36
CA PHE A 61 8.62 -7.68 -1.60
C PHE A 61 7.08 -7.68 -1.65
N ASP A 62 6.42 -8.64 -1.01
CA ASP A 62 4.97 -8.66 -0.87
C ASP A 62 4.48 -7.44 -0.07
N ARG A 63 5.14 -7.11 1.04
CA ARG A 63 4.83 -5.90 1.81
C ARG A 63 5.12 -4.62 1.03
N VAL A 64 6.25 -4.55 0.31
CA VAL A 64 6.57 -3.40 -0.55
C VAL A 64 5.50 -3.19 -1.63
N ARG A 65 5.07 -4.27 -2.29
CA ARG A 65 4.01 -4.23 -3.30
C ARG A 65 2.70 -3.75 -2.68
N GLN A 66 2.29 -4.32 -1.56
CA GLN A 66 1.06 -3.96 -0.87
C GLN A 66 1.04 -2.47 -0.48
N ALA A 67 2.12 -1.96 0.11
CA ALA A 67 2.21 -0.55 0.48
C ALA A 67 2.09 0.40 -0.73
N ARG A 68 2.74 0.07 -1.85
CA ARG A 68 2.66 0.87 -3.08
C ARG A 68 1.28 0.80 -3.75
N GLU A 69 0.64 -0.37 -3.74
CA GLU A 69 -0.72 -0.53 -4.26
C GLU A 69 -1.74 0.26 -3.45
N THR A 70 -1.60 0.29 -2.13
CA THR A 70 -2.43 1.13 -1.26
C THR A 70 -2.29 2.59 -1.64
N LEU A 71 -1.06 3.11 -1.71
CA LEU A 71 -0.81 4.50 -2.14
C LEU A 71 -1.43 4.81 -3.51
N ALA A 72 -1.25 3.91 -4.48
CA ALA A 72 -1.75 4.12 -5.84
C ALA A 72 -3.29 4.18 -5.90
N ARG A 73 -3.99 3.50 -4.98
CA ARG A 73 -5.46 3.51 -4.89
C ARG A 73 -6.00 4.71 -4.13
N THR A 74 -5.32 5.12 -3.06
CA THR A 74 -5.79 6.22 -2.19
C THR A 74 -5.40 7.59 -2.72
N PHE A 75 -4.31 7.68 -3.50
CA PHE A 75 -3.84 8.95 -4.03
C PHE A 75 -4.61 9.33 -5.30
N ARG A 76 -5.28 10.49 -5.29
CA ARG A 76 -5.82 11.10 -6.51
C ARG A 76 -4.78 12.05 -7.12
N VAL A 77 -4.59 11.94 -8.42
CA VAL A 77 -3.70 12.82 -9.19
C VAL A 77 -4.26 14.25 -9.13
N GLU A 78 -3.48 15.18 -8.58
CA GLU A 78 -3.86 16.60 -8.47
C GLU A 78 -3.71 17.35 -9.81
N GLU A 79 -2.83 16.89 -10.71
CA GLU A 79 -2.54 17.53 -12.00
C GLU A 79 -2.41 16.51 -13.13
N GLU A 80 -3.13 16.73 -14.23
CA GLU A 80 -3.09 15.86 -15.41
C GLU A 80 -1.68 15.85 -16.02
N PRO A 81 -1.07 14.67 -16.28
CA PRO A 81 0.25 14.61 -16.88
C PRO A 81 0.25 15.25 -18.28
N PRO A 82 1.39 15.84 -18.73
CA PRO A 82 1.48 16.40 -20.07
C PRO A 82 1.11 15.37 -21.14
N ALA A 83 0.25 15.74 -22.10
CA ALA A 83 -0.32 14.82 -23.09
C ALA A 83 0.71 14.00 -23.89
N ASN A 84 1.94 14.51 -24.06
CA ASN A 84 3.03 13.85 -24.78
C ASN A 84 3.96 13.01 -23.88
N LEU A 85 3.66 12.87 -22.58
CA LEU A 85 4.51 12.11 -21.66
C LEU A 85 4.52 10.62 -22.01
N PHE A 86 3.34 10.05 -22.32
CA PHE A 86 3.22 8.65 -22.70
C PHE A 86 4.04 8.33 -23.96
N ASP A 87 3.89 9.12 -25.03
CA ASP A 87 4.63 8.94 -26.28
C ASP A 87 6.14 9.02 -26.07
N ARG A 88 6.60 9.95 -25.21
CA ARG A 88 8.03 10.07 -24.86
C ARG A 88 8.55 8.86 -24.09
N ILE A 89 7.75 8.28 -23.19
CA ILE A 89 8.12 7.08 -22.45
C ILE A 89 8.18 5.87 -23.40
N VAL A 90 7.15 5.68 -24.24
CA VAL A 90 7.08 4.59 -25.21
C VAL A 90 8.25 4.66 -26.21
N ALA A 91 8.58 5.85 -26.71
CA ALA A 91 9.71 6.03 -27.63
C ALA A 91 11.09 5.74 -27.00
N GLN A 92 11.18 5.71 -25.67
CA GLN A 92 12.41 5.39 -24.92
C GLN A 92 12.51 3.91 -24.51
N LEU A 93 11.43 3.13 -24.67
CA LEU A 93 11.50 1.71 -24.42
C LEU A 93 12.38 1.05 -25.49
N PRO A 94 13.30 0.14 -25.11
CA PRO A 94 14.00 -0.66 -26.10
C PRO A 94 12.94 -1.39 -26.92
N ALA A 95 13.09 -1.40 -28.26
CA ALA A 95 12.26 -2.24 -29.11
C ALA A 95 12.32 -3.66 -28.53
N GLN A 96 11.21 -4.15 -28.01
CA GLN A 96 11.09 -5.54 -27.62
C GLN A 96 11.27 -6.31 -28.92
N GLY A 97 12.48 -6.82 -29.12
CA GLY A 97 12.87 -7.44 -30.37
C GLY A 97 11.87 -8.54 -30.68
N SER A 98 11.09 -8.37 -31.75
CA SER A 98 10.58 -9.48 -32.51
C SER A 98 11.80 -10.33 -32.84
N GLN A 99 11.99 -11.45 -32.16
CA GLN A 99 12.92 -12.46 -32.62
C GLN A 99 12.42 -12.88 -34.01
N PRO A 100 13.15 -12.64 -35.09
CA PRO A 100 12.80 -13.22 -36.37
C PRO A 100 12.93 -14.74 -36.19
N GLU A 101 11.87 -15.46 -36.55
CA GLU A 101 11.89 -16.91 -36.71
C GLU A 101 13.16 -17.34 -37.44
N GLU A 102 13.82 -18.30 -36.82
CA GLU A 102 15.05 -18.93 -37.25
C GLU A 102 14.77 -19.78 -38.48
N ASP A 103 14.88 -19.17 -39.67
CA ASP A 103 15.08 -19.89 -40.93
C ASP A 103 16.52 -19.64 -41.39
N ALA A 104 17.37 -20.65 -41.16
CA ALA A 104 18.75 -20.67 -41.63
C ALA A 104 18.80 -20.74 -43.17
N PRO A 105 19.88 -20.21 -43.78
CA PRO A 105 20.92 -21.15 -44.19
C PRO A 105 22.35 -20.69 -43.86
N ALA A 106 23.20 -21.71 -43.70
CA ALA A 106 24.60 -21.64 -43.37
C ALA A 106 25.46 -20.87 -44.41
N ALA A 107 26.44 -20.07 -43.92
CA ALA A 107 27.87 -20.27 -44.20
C ALA A 107 28.76 -19.14 -43.64
N ALA A 108 29.98 -19.55 -43.29
CA ALA A 108 31.24 -18.80 -43.15
C ALA A 108 31.62 -18.23 -41.76
N ALA A 109 32.63 -18.87 -41.19
CA ALA A 109 33.34 -18.53 -39.97
C ALA A 109 34.20 -17.26 -40.09
N GLY A 110 34.28 -16.51 -38.99
CA GLY A 110 35.25 -15.44 -38.72
C GLY A 110 35.52 -15.33 -37.21
N PRO A 111 36.73 -14.99 -36.75
CA PRO A 111 37.19 -15.35 -35.41
C PRO A 111 37.00 -14.26 -34.34
N ALA A 112 36.99 -14.76 -33.10
CA ALA A 112 37.47 -14.15 -31.85
C ALA A 112 36.72 -12.93 -31.27
N ALA A 113 36.02 -13.22 -30.19
CA ALA A 113 35.51 -12.28 -29.20
C ALA A 113 36.65 -11.45 -28.54
N THR A 114 36.37 -10.16 -28.34
CA THR A 114 37.13 -9.28 -27.42
C THR A 114 36.19 -8.93 -26.25
N PRO A 115 36.63 -8.92 -24.98
CA PRO A 115 35.71 -8.76 -23.85
C PRO A 115 35.20 -7.32 -23.72
N ALA A 116 33.88 -7.15 -23.65
CA ALA A 116 33.18 -5.89 -23.39
C ALA A 116 33.28 -5.47 -21.91
N GLY A 117 34.50 -5.34 -21.41
CA GLY A 117 34.80 -5.13 -20.00
C GLY A 117 35.41 -3.77 -19.67
N ASP A 118 34.98 -2.66 -20.29
CA ASP A 118 35.41 -1.32 -19.82
C ASP A 118 34.58 -0.10 -20.32
N GLU A 119 33.45 -0.30 -21.02
CA GLU A 119 32.61 0.82 -21.46
C GLU A 119 31.55 1.25 -20.43
N LEU A 120 30.99 0.29 -19.69
CA LEU A 120 30.00 0.54 -18.64
C LEU A 120 30.58 1.28 -17.43
N ALA A 121 31.87 1.09 -17.13
CA ALA A 121 32.58 1.80 -16.06
C ALA A 121 32.78 3.29 -16.42
N LYS A 122 33.16 3.56 -17.68
CA LYS A 122 33.35 4.92 -18.20
C LYS A 122 32.03 5.70 -18.32
N ALA A 123 30.92 5.00 -18.59
CA ALA A 123 29.59 5.61 -18.59
C ALA A 123 29.12 6.02 -17.17
N ARG A 124 29.50 5.27 -16.12
CA ARG A 124 29.17 5.58 -14.72
C ARG A 124 29.93 6.80 -14.20
N GLN A 125 31.20 6.96 -14.56
CA GLN A 125 32.01 8.13 -14.15
C GLN A 125 31.51 9.44 -14.77
N ARG A 126 31.11 9.44 -16.05
CA ARG A 126 30.56 10.63 -16.72
C ARG A 126 29.23 11.14 -16.12
N ARG A 127 28.47 10.26 -15.45
CA ARG A 127 27.21 10.60 -14.76
C ARG A 127 27.46 11.15 -13.35
N ALA A 128 28.56 10.76 -12.71
CA ALA A 128 28.96 11.25 -11.38
C ALA A 128 29.56 12.68 -11.44
N GLU A 129 30.22 13.04 -12.54
CA GLU A 129 30.91 14.33 -12.67
C GLU A 129 29.99 15.51 -13.03
N ARG A 130 28.79 15.24 -13.56
CA ARG A 130 27.79 16.26 -13.87
C ARG A 130 26.89 16.65 -12.69
N ARG A 131 27.09 16.06 -11.52
CA ARG A 131 26.38 16.40 -10.29
C ARG A 131 27.36 16.94 -9.25
N ARG A 132 27.74 18.21 -9.42
CA ARG A 132 28.21 19.04 -8.33
C ARG A 132 27.34 20.30 -8.20
N PRO A 133 27.15 20.80 -6.97
CA PRO A 133 25.93 21.46 -6.55
C PRO A 133 26.00 22.96 -6.84
N SER A 134 24.98 23.48 -7.48
CA SER A 134 24.81 24.92 -7.72
C SER A 134 23.48 25.37 -7.15
N GLY A 135 23.56 26.26 -6.15
CA GLY A 135 22.54 27.29 -5.95
C GLY A 135 21.35 26.88 -5.10
N SER A 136 21.46 27.19 -3.82
CA SER A 136 20.35 27.42 -2.89
C SER A 136 19.23 28.27 -3.52
N ARG A 137 18.01 27.75 -3.59
CA ARG A 137 16.78 28.49 -3.24
C ARG A 137 15.55 27.60 -3.40
N ARG A 138 14.80 27.51 -2.30
CA ARG A 138 13.37 27.19 -2.21
C ARG A 138 13.05 25.71 -2.40
N TRP A 139 12.78 25.04 -1.29
CA TRP A 139 11.47 24.41 -1.08
C TRP A 139 11.26 24.24 0.43
N LEU A 140 10.46 25.15 0.98
CA LEU A 140 9.70 24.90 2.21
C LEU A 140 8.46 24.14 1.76
N ALA A 141 8.49 22.82 1.94
CA ALA A 141 7.37 21.87 1.95
C ALA A 141 8.02 20.46 1.85
N GLY A 142 7.65 19.43 2.60
CA GLY A 142 6.64 19.30 3.64
C GLY A 142 7.22 18.49 4.80
N VAL A 143 6.90 18.94 6.00
CA VAL A 143 6.97 18.11 7.21
C VAL A 143 5.68 17.33 7.26
N ALA A 144 5.74 16.00 7.17
CA ALA A 144 5.07 15.07 8.08
C ALA A 144 5.30 13.63 7.60
N ALA A 145 6.15 12.93 8.35
CA ALA A 145 6.39 11.51 8.24
C ALA A 145 5.24 10.71 8.89
N ALA A 146 4.92 9.59 8.25
CA ALA A 146 4.64 8.26 8.81
C ALA A 146 3.61 8.08 9.95
N ALA A 147 2.48 7.44 9.61
CA ALA A 147 1.85 6.27 10.28
C ALA A 147 0.40 6.13 9.71
N ALA A 148 -0.08 4.98 9.24
CA ALA A 148 0.16 3.65 9.74
C ALA A 148 0.24 2.65 8.60
N ILE A 149 1.17 1.72 8.73
CA ILE A 149 1.06 0.44 8.07
C ILE A 149 0.57 -0.54 9.13
N ALA A 150 -0.72 -0.82 9.06
CA ALA A 150 -1.28 -2.00 9.68
C ALA A 150 -1.13 -3.15 8.68
N LEU A 151 -0.40 -4.16 9.12
CA LEU A 151 -0.14 -5.43 8.46
C LEU A 151 -1.43 -6.03 7.88
N GLY A 152 -1.40 -6.43 6.60
CA GLY A 152 -2.16 -7.58 6.10
C GLY A 152 -3.64 -7.69 6.51
N GLY A 153 -4.44 -6.67 6.24
CA GLY A 153 -5.89 -6.67 6.46
C GLY A 153 -6.35 -5.25 6.17
N VAL A 154 -7.51 -5.05 5.56
CA VAL A 154 -7.97 -3.68 5.28
C VAL A 154 -7.93 -2.86 6.56
N GLY A 155 -7.31 -1.69 6.46
CA GLY A 155 -6.97 -0.84 7.59
C GLY A 155 -8.22 -0.33 8.30
N VAL A 156 -8.54 -0.94 9.44
CA VAL A 156 -9.27 -0.27 10.51
C VAL A 156 -8.23 0.44 11.39
N GLY A 157 -7.92 1.69 11.04
CA GLY A 157 -7.27 2.65 11.94
C GLY A 157 -5.79 2.99 11.69
N SER A 158 -5.55 4.00 10.84
CA SER A 158 -4.41 4.91 10.97
C SER A 158 -4.92 6.21 11.60
N TYR A 159 -4.90 6.31 12.93
CA TYR A 159 -5.17 7.58 13.61
C TYR A 159 -3.89 8.41 13.64
N LEU A 160 -3.68 9.22 12.61
CA LEU A 160 -2.79 10.38 12.67
C LEU A 160 -3.62 11.64 12.49
N ALA A 161 -3.41 12.58 13.40
CA ALA A 161 -3.98 13.91 13.38
C ALA A 161 -3.49 14.69 12.15
N ASP A 162 -4.41 15.11 11.28
CA ASP A 162 -4.72 16.50 10.88
C ASP A 162 -5.55 16.50 9.58
N GLN A 163 -6.68 17.22 9.55
CA GLN A 163 -7.59 17.56 8.42
C GLN A 163 -8.08 16.51 7.40
N ASN A 164 -7.47 15.33 7.26
CA ASN A 164 -7.78 14.30 6.26
C ASN A 164 -8.37 13.00 6.87
N ASP A 165 -9.10 13.10 7.98
CA ASP A 165 -9.75 11.92 8.57
C ASP A 165 -10.97 11.52 7.71
N PRO A 166 -10.93 10.38 6.99
CA PRO A 166 -12.00 9.98 6.08
C PRO A 166 -13.31 9.68 6.84
N VAL A 167 -13.25 9.30 8.11
CA VAL A 167 -14.45 9.16 8.96
C VAL A 167 -15.09 10.54 9.18
N ASN A 168 -14.29 11.56 9.49
CA ASN A 168 -14.79 12.92 9.68
C ASN A 168 -15.31 13.54 8.38
N GLN A 169 -14.75 13.20 7.22
CA GLN A 169 -15.25 13.66 5.93
C GLN A 169 -16.66 13.13 5.66
N VAL A 170 -16.87 11.81 5.80
CA VAL A 170 -18.20 11.21 5.64
C VAL A 170 -19.16 11.78 6.68
N VAL A 171 -18.78 11.83 7.96
CA VAL A 171 -19.65 12.31 9.06
C VAL A 171 -20.05 13.79 8.91
N ARG A 172 -19.21 14.63 8.29
CA ARG A 172 -19.50 16.05 8.04
C ARG A 172 -20.22 16.28 6.70
N ALA A 173 -20.35 15.25 5.87
CA ALA A 173 -21.04 15.37 4.60
C ALA A 173 -22.51 15.76 4.83
N GLY A 174 -23.01 16.72 4.05
CA GLY A 174 -24.38 17.22 4.17
C GLY A 174 -25.46 16.22 3.73
N ASP A 175 -25.07 15.08 3.16
CA ASP A 175 -25.93 14.05 2.58
C ASP A 175 -25.94 12.74 3.38
N LEU A 176 -25.49 12.77 4.65
CA LEU A 176 -25.39 11.58 5.50
C LEU A 176 -26.73 10.85 5.64
N ARG A 177 -26.74 9.55 5.35
CA ARG A 177 -27.84 8.64 5.67
C ARG A 177 -27.38 7.58 6.64
N GLU A 178 -28.14 7.40 7.71
CA GLU A 178 -27.87 6.35 8.68
C GLU A 178 -28.74 5.12 8.38
N ALA A 179 -28.11 3.95 8.37
CA ALA A 179 -28.78 2.66 8.31
C ALA A 179 -28.24 1.78 9.44
N SER A 180 -29.12 1.08 10.16
CA SER A 180 -28.70 0.14 11.20
C SER A 180 -29.28 -1.24 10.92
N VAL A 181 -28.47 -2.27 11.17
CA VAL A 181 -28.86 -3.68 11.00
C VAL A 181 -28.39 -4.48 12.20
N ASP A 182 -29.23 -5.41 12.66
CA ASP A 182 -28.85 -6.35 13.72
C ASP A 182 -27.82 -7.35 13.20
N VAL A 183 -26.83 -7.65 14.04
CA VAL A 183 -25.81 -8.66 13.72
C VAL A 183 -26.22 -9.99 14.35
N ALA A 184 -26.21 -11.06 13.56
CA ALA A 184 -26.46 -12.40 14.06
C ALA A 184 -25.43 -12.77 15.13
N GLY A 185 -25.91 -13.13 16.32
CA GLY A 185 -25.07 -13.33 17.52
C GLY A 185 -25.16 -12.19 18.53
N GLY A 186 -25.72 -11.04 18.16
CA GLY A 186 -25.99 -9.91 19.05
C GLY A 186 -25.30 -8.61 18.58
N GLY A 187 -25.80 -7.49 19.07
CA GLY A 187 -25.33 -6.16 18.71
C GLY A 187 -25.87 -5.65 17.37
N THR A 188 -25.39 -4.49 16.97
CA THR A 188 -25.86 -3.76 15.77
C THR A 188 -24.69 -3.23 14.97
N ALA A 189 -24.80 -3.29 13.64
CA ALA A 189 -23.93 -2.59 12.71
C ALA A 189 -24.65 -1.33 12.21
N THR A 190 -24.07 -0.16 12.46
CA THR A 190 -24.56 1.15 12.02
C THR A 190 -23.68 1.65 10.88
N LEU A 191 -24.31 1.97 9.75
CA LEU A 191 -23.69 2.55 8.57
C LEU A 191 -24.06 4.02 8.47
N LEU A 192 -23.06 4.88 8.35
CA LEU A 192 -23.23 6.29 7.97
C LEU A 192 -22.76 6.44 6.53
N ILE A 193 -23.69 6.71 5.62
CA ILE A 193 -23.50 6.62 4.18
C ILE A 193 -23.49 8.03 3.60
N SER A 194 -22.45 8.37 2.84
CA SER A 194 -22.42 9.59 2.01
C SER A 194 -22.28 9.17 0.54
N SER A 195 -23.27 9.54 -0.27
CA SER A 195 -23.24 9.23 -1.71
C SER A 195 -22.29 10.16 -2.45
N SER A 196 -22.16 11.41 -1.99
CA SER A 196 -21.26 12.40 -2.58
C SER A 196 -19.77 12.06 -2.38
N GLU A 197 -19.41 11.49 -1.23
CA GLU A 197 -18.05 11.01 -0.95
C GLU A 197 -17.77 9.59 -1.46
N ASP A 198 -18.78 8.94 -2.06
CA ASP A 198 -18.70 7.53 -2.48
C ASP A 198 -18.18 6.60 -1.36
N ALA A 199 -18.62 6.86 -0.12
CA ALA A 199 -18.10 6.17 1.06
C ALA A 199 -19.16 5.94 2.16
N ALA A 200 -18.93 4.92 2.97
CA ALA A 200 -19.70 4.63 4.18
C ALA A 200 -18.79 4.37 5.37
N VAL A 201 -19.18 4.87 6.54
CA VAL A 201 -18.56 4.53 7.83
C VAL A 201 -19.38 3.45 8.51
N VAL A 202 -18.74 2.35 8.90
CA VAL A 202 -19.35 1.24 9.64
C VAL A 202 -18.93 1.33 11.10
N LYS A 203 -19.90 1.24 12.01
CA LYS A 203 -19.72 1.16 13.46
C LYS A 203 -20.38 -0.09 14.00
N MET A 204 -19.67 -0.84 14.82
CA MET A 204 -20.18 -2.05 15.45
C MET A 204 -20.45 -1.75 16.92
N ASN A 205 -21.69 -1.93 17.37
CA ASN A 205 -22.10 -1.65 18.74
C ASN A 205 -22.57 -2.94 19.42
N GLY A 206 -21.87 -3.36 20.47
CA GLY A 206 -22.24 -4.54 21.25
C GLY A 206 -22.18 -5.86 20.48
N VAL A 207 -21.47 -5.90 19.35
CA VAL A 207 -21.27 -7.13 18.56
C VAL A 207 -20.23 -8.00 19.27
N PRO A 208 -20.51 -9.29 19.54
CA PRO A 208 -19.55 -10.17 20.18
C PRO A 208 -18.26 -10.31 19.38
N ALA A 209 -17.17 -10.66 20.07
CA ALA A 209 -15.93 -11.05 19.41
C ALA A 209 -16.18 -12.27 18.49
N PRO A 210 -15.50 -12.34 17.33
CA PRO A 210 -15.61 -13.51 16.48
C PRO A 210 -15.12 -14.77 17.22
N PRO A 211 -15.64 -15.97 16.87
CA PRO A 211 -15.17 -17.22 17.48
C PRO A 211 -13.65 -17.41 17.35
N ALA A 212 -13.05 -18.20 18.23
CA ALA A 212 -11.62 -18.48 18.18
C ALA A 212 -11.19 -19.00 16.79
N GLY A 213 -10.14 -18.40 16.23
CA GLY A 213 -9.66 -18.73 14.88
C GLY A 213 -10.53 -18.17 13.74
N LYS A 214 -11.40 -17.20 14.03
CA LYS A 214 -12.23 -16.49 13.06
C LYS A 214 -12.06 -14.97 13.16
N VAL A 215 -12.46 -14.29 12.10
CA VAL A 215 -12.57 -12.82 12.00
C VAL A 215 -13.89 -12.49 11.32
N TYR A 216 -14.41 -11.28 11.53
CA TYR A 216 -15.45 -10.78 10.64
C TYR A 216 -14.84 -10.28 9.34
N GLN A 217 -15.52 -10.44 8.22
CA GLN A 217 -15.11 -9.85 6.93
C GLN A 217 -16.25 -9.06 6.32
N MET A 218 -15.93 -7.85 5.86
CA MET A 218 -16.86 -6.97 5.16
C MET A 218 -16.75 -7.16 3.64
N TRP A 219 -17.88 -7.01 2.95
CA TRP A 219 -17.99 -7.21 1.52
C TRP A 219 -18.88 -6.14 0.90
N LEU A 220 -18.41 -5.50 -0.18
CA LEU A 220 -19.33 -4.81 -1.10
C LEU A 220 -19.91 -5.85 -2.06
N ILE A 221 -21.24 -5.82 -2.19
CA ILE A 221 -21.99 -6.65 -3.13
C ILE A 221 -22.33 -5.75 -4.33
N PRO A 222 -21.68 -5.94 -5.49
CA PRO A 222 -21.86 -5.09 -6.66
C PRO A 222 -23.29 -5.11 -7.22
N LYS A 223 -23.75 -3.99 -7.80
CA LYS A 223 -25.07 -3.89 -8.46
C LYS A 223 -25.18 -4.71 -9.74
N ASP A 224 -24.06 -4.91 -10.42
CA ASP A 224 -23.98 -5.64 -11.69
C ASP A 224 -23.97 -7.17 -11.52
N GLY A 225 -24.00 -7.66 -10.27
CA GLY A 225 -23.95 -9.09 -9.96
C GLY A 225 -22.56 -9.70 -10.07
N SER A 226 -21.51 -8.90 -10.24
CA SER A 226 -20.12 -9.37 -10.16
C SER A 226 -19.78 -9.87 -8.74
N ALA A 227 -18.62 -10.53 -8.61
CA ALA A 227 -18.23 -11.17 -7.37
C ALA A 227 -18.10 -10.15 -6.21
N PRO A 228 -18.54 -10.50 -4.98
CA PRO A 228 -18.38 -9.63 -3.83
C PRO A 228 -16.92 -9.23 -3.60
N VAL A 229 -16.70 -7.95 -3.29
CA VAL A 229 -15.36 -7.37 -3.11
C VAL A 229 -15.08 -7.19 -1.62
N SER A 230 -14.03 -7.84 -1.13
CA SER A 230 -13.60 -7.73 0.27
C SER A 230 -13.23 -6.29 0.63
N GLN A 231 -13.84 -5.78 1.69
CA GLN A 231 -13.59 -4.46 2.28
C GLN A 231 -12.89 -4.53 3.63
N GLY A 232 -12.48 -5.73 4.07
CA GLY A 232 -11.66 -5.84 5.26
C GLY A 232 -12.01 -6.90 6.25
N LEU A 233 -11.04 -7.16 7.11
CA LEU A 233 -11.17 -8.07 8.24
C LEU A 233 -11.33 -7.23 9.51
N MET A 234 -12.18 -7.69 10.42
CA MET A 234 -12.39 -7.09 11.73
C MET A 234 -12.22 -8.19 12.78
N ASP A 235 -11.16 -8.08 13.57
CA ASP A 235 -10.97 -8.83 14.79
C ASP A 235 -11.63 -8.10 15.98
N GLU A 236 -11.48 -8.66 17.18
CA GLU A 236 -12.07 -8.10 18.41
C GLU A 236 -11.66 -6.64 18.66
N GLU A 237 -10.39 -6.29 18.40
CA GLU A 237 -9.92 -4.93 18.61
C GLU A 237 -10.53 -3.96 17.58
N ALA A 238 -10.62 -4.40 16.32
CA ALA A 238 -11.19 -3.62 15.23
C ALA A 238 -12.70 -3.34 15.41
N LEU A 239 -13.46 -4.21 16.08
CA LEU A 239 -14.89 -3.99 16.35
C LEU A 239 -15.17 -2.73 17.15
N SER A 240 -14.22 -2.27 17.96
CA SER A 240 -14.35 -1.04 18.76
C SER A 240 -14.11 0.26 17.97
N LYS A 241 -13.64 0.15 16.72
CA LYS A 241 -13.21 1.27 15.89
C LYS A 241 -14.13 1.43 14.68
N PRO A 242 -14.44 2.66 14.25
CA PRO A 242 -15.15 2.88 12.99
C PRO A 242 -14.27 2.45 11.80
N ALA A 243 -14.88 1.81 10.81
CA ALA A 243 -14.23 1.44 9.54
C ALA A 243 -14.82 2.25 8.39
N VAL A 244 -13.97 2.73 7.47
CA VAL A 244 -14.43 3.40 6.24
C VAL A 244 -14.43 2.40 5.09
N VAL A 245 -15.50 2.40 4.31
CA VAL A 245 -15.68 1.62 3.10
C VAL A 245 -15.90 2.58 1.94
N GLU A 246 -15.02 2.55 0.95
CA GLU A 246 -15.08 3.40 -0.26
C GLU A 246 -15.65 2.63 -1.47
N GLY A 247 -16.09 3.35 -2.49
CA GLY A 247 -16.59 2.76 -3.75
C GLY A 247 -18.01 2.21 -3.66
N ILE A 248 -18.82 2.71 -2.70
CA ILE A 248 -20.17 2.21 -2.42
C ILE A 248 -21.17 2.48 -3.57
N SER A 249 -20.89 3.44 -4.45
CA SER A 249 -21.71 3.86 -5.58
C SER A 249 -21.98 2.73 -6.57
N SER A 250 -20.99 1.84 -6.73
CA SER A 250 -21.05 0.63 -7.54
C SER A 250 -21.75 -0.55 -6.84
N ALA A 251 -21.97 -0.46 -5.53
CA ALA A 251 -22.46 -1.56 -4.69
C ALA A 251 -23.95 -1.43 -4.36
N ALA A 252 -24.65 -2.56 -4.35
CA ALA A 252 -26.04 -2.66 -3.94
C ALA A 252 -26.16 -2.77 -2.41
N ALA A 253 -25.22 -3.46 -1.78
CA ALA A 253 -25.25 -3.74 -0.35
C ALA A 253 -23.84 -3.93 0.23
N LEU A 254 -23.74 -3.71 1.55
CA LEU A 254 -22.62 -4.15 2.37
C LEU A 254 -23.04 -5.43 3.10
N GLY A 255 -22.23 -6.48 3.01
CA GLY A 255 -22.40 -7.73 3.75
C GLY A 255 -21.29 -7.95 4.78
N ILE A 256 -21.61 -8.62 5.88
CA ILE A 256 -20.64 -9.05 6.90
C ILE A 256 -20.77 -10.57 7.10
N THR A 257 -19.64 -11.27 7.10
CA THR A 257 -19.55 -12.72 7.33
C THR A 257 -18.53 -13.05 8.41
N VAL A 258 -18.55 -14.29 8.92
CA VAL A 258 -17.54 -14.82 9.84
C VAL A 258 -16.61 -15.74 9.06
N GLU A 259 -15.34 -15.36 8.96
CA GLU A 259 -14.36 -15.99 8.09
C GLU A 259 -13.19 -16.57 8.89
N PRO A 260 -12.43 -17.54 8.34
CA PRO A 260 -11.15 -17.94 8.92
C PRO A 260 -10.20 -16.76 9.10
N VAL A 261 -9.25 -16.87 10.04
CA VAL A 261 -8.14 -15.91 10.12
C VAL A 261 -7.46 -15.79 8.74
N GLY A 262 -7.22 -14.57 8.29
CA GLY A 262 -6.74 -14.26 6.94
C GLY A 262 -7.85 -14.00 5.92
N GLY A 263 -9.11 -14.22 6.28
CA GLY A 263 -10.27 -13.99 5.44
C GLY A 263 -10.51 -15.09 4.40
N SER A 264 -11.50 -14.82 3.54
CA SER A 264 -11.87 -15.67 2.42
C SER A 264 -11.77 -14.90 1.10
N LYS A 265 -11.75 -15.63 -0.03
CA LYS A 265 -11.82 -15.05 -1.39
C LYS A 265 -13.25 -14.71 -1.81
N SER A 266 -14.23 -15.28 -1.13
CA SER A 266 -15.66 -15.06 -1.33
C SER A 266 -16.38 -15.21 0.01
N PRO A 267 -17.49 -14.47 0.23
CA PRO A 267 -18.23 -14.54 1.49
C PRO A 267 -18.75 -15.95 1.75
N THR A 268 -18.55 -16.44 2.96
CA THR A 268 -19.19 -17.66 3.45
C THR A 268 -20.63 -17.38 3.88
N LEU A 269 -21.48 -18.41 3.77
CA LEU A 269 -22.88 -18.34 4.19
C LEU A 269 -23.08 -19.15 5.49
N PRO A 270 -23.99 -18.72 6.37
CA PRO A 270 -24.84 -17.52 6.25
C PRO A 270 -24.09 -16.21 6.55
N THR A 271 -24.56 -15.10 5.97
CA THR A 271 -24.13 -13.76 6.36
C THR A 271 -24.64 -13.43 7.77
N VAL A 272 -23.85 -12.70 8.55
CA VAL A 272 -24.24 -12.28 9.90
C VAL A 272 -24.94 -10.92 9.90
N ALA A 273 -24.69 -10.09 8.88
CA ALA A 273 -25.42 -8.85 8.65
C ALA A 273 -25.36 -8.47 7.17
N ALA A 274 -26.38 -7.76 6.69
CA ALA A 274 -26.38 -7.15 5.36
C ALA A 274 -27.22 -5.87 5.35
N ALA A 275 -26.68 -4.79 4.80
CA ALA A 275 -27.36 -3.50 4.69
C ALA A 275 -27.33 -3.02 3.24
N ARG A 276 -28.46 -2.50 2.74
CA ARG A 276 -28.51 -1.88 1.40
C ARG A 276 -27.82 -0.52 1.43
N LEU A 277 -27.07 -0.22 0.38
CA LEU A 277 -26.34 1.04 0.22
C LEU A 277 -27.08 2.05 -0.67
N GLY A 278 -28.05 1.58 -1.47
CA GLY A 278 -28.95 2.40 -2.26
C GLY A 278 -30.35 2.51 -1.64
N ALA A 279 -31.00 3.66 -1.87
CA ALA A 279 -32.46 3.80 -1.80
C ALA A 279 -33.06 3.54 -3.18
#